data_AF-A0A2K6N6W3-F1
#
_entry.id   AF-A0A2K6N6W3-F1
#
_cell.length_a   1.000
_cell.length_b   1.000
_cell.length_c   1.000
_cell.angle_alpha   90.00
_cell.angle_beta   90.00
_cell.angle_gamma   90.00
#
_symmetry.space_group_name_H-M   'P 1'
#
loop_
_entity.id
_entity.type
_entity.pdbx_description
1 polymer ?
#
loop_
_entity_poly.entity_id
_entity_poly.type
_entity_poly.pdbx_seq_one_letter_code
_entity_poly.pdbx_strand_id
1 'polypeptide(L)'
;MPILLFLIDTSASMNQRTDLGTSYLDIAKGAVELFLKLRARDPASRGDRYMLVTYDEPPYCIKAGWKENHATFMSELKNLQASGLTTLGQALRSSFDLLNLNRLISGIDNYGQVKKNLSEYS
;
A
#
# COMPACT_ATOMS: atom_id res chain seq x y z
N MET A 1 -14.36 1.55 7.17
CA MET A 1 -12.93 1.64 7.52
C MET A 1 -12.14 1.68 6.22
N PRO A 2 -11.60 2.83 5.80
CA PRO A 2 -10.78 2.91 4.59
C PRO A 2 -9.46 2.15 4.76
N ILE A 3 -9.02 1.49 3.69
CA ILE A 3 -7.71 0.84 3.61
C ILE A 3 -6.94 1.52 2.49
N LEU A 4 -5.73 1.99 2.80
CA LEU A 4 -4.84 2.63 1.85
C LEU A 4 -3.58 1.77 1.73
N LEU A 5 -3.37 1.22 0.53
CA LEU A 5 -2.20 0.43 0.22
C LEU A 5 -1.24 1.27 -0.62
N PHE A 6 -0.03 1.47 -0.12
CA PHE A 6 1.07 2.08 -0.85
C PHE A 6 1.88 0.97 -1.51
N LEU A 7 1.87 0.96 -2.84
CA LEU A 7 2.75 0.11 -3.64
C LEU A 7 3.93 0.98 -4.09
N ILE A 8 5.12 0.71 -3.56
CA ILE A 8 6.33 1.48 -3.86
C ILE A 8 7.27 0.62 -4.68
N ASP A 9 7.66 1.12 -5.86
CA ASP A 9 8.76 0.54 -6.62
C ASP A 9 10.05 0.69 -5.81
N THR A 10 10.68 -0.45 -5.51
CA THR A 10 11.97 -0.53 -4.83
C THR A 10 13.06 -1.09 -5.74
N SER A 11 12.85 -1.14 -7.05
CA SER A 11 13.83 -1.63 -8.02
C SER A 11 15.11 -0.80 -8.04
N ALA A 12 16.19 -1.36 -8.57
CA ALA A 12 17.48 -0.68 -8.64
C ALA A 12 17.44 0.66 -9.40
N SER A 13 16.51 0.83 -10.36
CA SER A 13 16.29 2.10 -11.08
C SER A 13 15.87 3.26 -10.18
N MET A 14 15.32 2.97 -9.00
CA MET A 14 14.91 4.00 -8.03
C MET A 14 16.10 4.64 -7.28
N ASN A 15 17.33 4.16 -7.50
CA ASN A 15 18.57 4.83 -7.06
C ASN A 15 18.93 6.06 -7.91
N GLN A 16 18.27 6.29 -9.04
CA GLN A 16 18.47 7.50 -9.84
C GLN A 16 18.21 8.74 -8.98
N ARG A 17 19.06 9.75 -9.14
CA ARG A 17 19.04 10.97 -8.35
C ARG A 17 18.53 12.15 -9.18
N THR A 18 17.80 13.02 -8.52
CA THR A 18 17.48 14.36 -9.04
C THR A 18 18.71 15.26 -9.00
N ASP A 19 18.61 16.44 -9.63
CA ASP A 19 19.65 17.47 -9.58
C ASP A 19 19.99 17.93 -8.14
N LEU A 20 19.04 17.76 -7.21
CA LEU A 20 19.23 18.04 -5.78
C LEU A 20 19.95 16.91 -5.03
N GLY A 21 20.35 15.84 -5.72
CA GLY A 21 21.09 14.71 -5.16
C GLY A 21 20.21 13.67 -4.43
N THR A 22 18.90 13.89 -4.31
CA THR A 22 17.97 12.95 -3.65
C THR A 22 17.53 11.84 -4.62
N SER A 23 17.50 10.59 -4.15
CA SER A 23 17.05 9.46 -4.98
C SER A 23 15.54 9.49 -5.22
N TYR A 24 15.06 8.85 -6.29
CA TYR A 24 13.63 8.70 -6.53
C TYR A 24 12.94 7.93 -5.41
N LEU A 25 13.60 6.94 -4.80
CA LEU A 25 13.03 6.24 -3.65
C LEU A 25 12.86 7.18 -2.44
N ASP A 26 13.84 8.03 -2.16
CA ASP A 26 13.75 8.99 -1.06
C ASP A 26 12.62 10.00 -1.28
N ILE A 27 12.42 10.45 -2.52
CA ILE A 27 11.30 11.32 -2.90
C ILE A 27 9.96 10.59 -2.68
N ALA A 28 9.86 9.32 -3.09
CA ALA A 28 8.65 8.53 -2.89
C ALA A 28 8.34 8.33 -1.41
N LYS A 29 9.34 8.01 -0.57
CA LYS A 29 9.19 7.93 0.89
C LYS A 29 8.67 9.25 1.46
N GLY A 30 9.31 10.37 1.10
CA GLY A 30 8.91 11.70 1.56
C GLY A 30 7.48 12.08 1.14
N ALA A 31 7.06 11.72 -0.06
CA ALA A 31 5.70 11.94 -0.54
C ALA A 31 4.66 11.15 0.30
N VAL A 32 4.98 9.89 0.65
CA VAL A 32 4.12 9.06 1.51
C VAL A 32 4.05 9.65 2.92
N GLU A 33 5.18 10.04 3.51
CA GLU A 33 5.20 10.68 4.83
C GLU A 33 4.38 11.99 4.85
N LEU A 34 4.52 12.82 3.82
CA LEU A 34 3.76 14.05 3.67
C LEU A 34 2.26 13.76 3.52
N PHE A 35 1.90 12.78 2.69
CA PHE A 35 0.51 12.36 2.52
C PHE A 35 -0.11 11.95 3.86
N LEU A 36 0.58 11.11 4.65
CA LEU A 36 0.09 10.65 5.95
C LEU A 36 -0.08 11.82 6.94
N LYS A 37 0.88 12.75 6.95
CA LYS A 37 0.81 13.96 7.78
C LYS A 37 -0.39 14.84 7.42
N LEU A 38 -0.70 14.97 6.13
CA LEU A 38 -1.85 15.72 5.66
C LEU A 38 -3.16 14.97 5.97
N ARG A 39 -3.20 13.65 5.74
CA ARG A 39 -4.37 12.80 5.99
C ARG A 39 -4.77 12.80 7.46
N ALA A 40 -3.80 12.78 8.38
CA ALA A 40 -4.03 12.82 9.82
C ALA A 40 -4.75 14.09 10.32
N ARG A 41 -4.79 15.16 9.51
CA ARG A 41 -5.54 16.38 9.84
C ARG A 41 -7.06 16.21 9.69
N ASP A 42 -7.49 15.26 8.89
CA ASP A 42 -8.90 14.95 8.69
C ASP A 42 -9.41 14.01 9.81
N PRO A 43 -10.42 14.41 10.61
CA PRO A 43 -11.01 13.54 11.63
C PRO A 43 -11.52 12.20 11.10
N ALA A 44 -11.90 12.12 9.82
CA ALA A 44 -12.35 10.87 9.18
C ALA A 44 -11.23 9.84 9.02
N SER A 45 -9.96 10.23 9.18
CA SER A 45 -8.80 9.34 9.04
C SER A 45 -8.51 8.46 10.25
N ARG A 46 -9.19 8.65 11.39
CA ARG A 46 -8.93 7.93 12.65
C ARG A 46 -9.06 6.41 12.54
N GLY A 47 -9.83 5.93 11.56
CA GLY A 47 -10.01 4.50 11.28
C GLY A 47 -9.17 3.97 10.13
N ASP A 48 -8.34 4.79 9.48
CA ASP A 48 -7.62 4.35 8.29
C ASP A 48 -6.57 3.29 8.63
N ARG A 49 -6.49 2.26 7.77
CA ARG A 49 -5.42 1.26 7.82
C ARG A 49 -4.47 1.47 6.65
N TYR A 50 -3.18 1.56 6.94
CA TYR A 50 -2.13 1.74 5.95
C TYR A 50 -1.38 0.43 5.73
N MET A 51 -1.16 0.07 4.47
CA MET A 51 -0.40 -1.11 4.06
C MET A 51 0.73 -0.70 3.13
N LEU A 52 1.85 -1.41 3.20
CA LEU A 52 3.04 -1.16 2.39
C LEU A 52 3.44 -2.42 1.64
N VAL A 53 3.50 -2.31 0.32
CA VAL A 53 3.95 -3.38 -0.59
C VAL A 53 5.09 -2.85 -1.46
N THR A 54 6.08 -3.71 -1.71
CA THR A 54 7.27 -3.42 -2.53
C THR A 54 7.36 -4.37 -3.73
N TYR A 55 8.40 -4.22 -4.55
CA TYR A 55 8.67 -5.07 -5.72
C TYR A 55 9.53 -6.30 -5.38
N ASP A 56 9.74 -6.58 -4.10
CA ASP A 56 10.41 -7.81 -3.69
C ASP A 56 9.60 -9.05 -4.08
N GLU A 57 10.24 -10.21 -4.03
CA GLU A 57 9.56 -11.48 -4.24
C GLU A 57 8.67 -11.84 -3.03
N PRO A 58 7.48 -12.44 -3.23
CA PRO A 58 6.71 -13.02 -2.16
C PRO A 58 7.52 -14.05 -1.36
N PRO A 59 7.38 -14.11 -0.02
CA PRO A 59 6.45 -13.33 0.80
C PRO A 59 6.97 -11.94 1.23
N TYR A 60 8.19 -11.56 0.86
CA TYR A 60 8.88 -10.38 1.37
C TYR A 60 8.37 -9.04 0.81
N CYS A 61 7.56 -9.07 -0.25
CA CYS A 61 6.93 -7.89 -0.83
C CYS A 61 6.00 -7.15 0.14
N ILE A 62 5.40 -7.83 1.13
CA ILE A 62 4.49 -7.21 2.09
C ILE A 62 5.29 -6.75 3.30
N LYS A 63 5.52 -5.44 3.43
CA LYS A 63 6.25 -4.86 4.55
C LYS A 63 5.34 -4.54 5.73
N ALA A 64 4.14 -4.04 5.45
CA ALA A 64 3.11 -3.80 6.45
C ALA A 64 1.74 -4.24 5.92
N GLY A 65 1.13 -5.23 6.58
CA GLY A 65 -0.14 -5.83 6.18
C GLY A 65 -1.24 -5.69 7.23
N TRP A 66 -2.15 -6.67 7.30
CA TRP A 66 -3.33 -6.64 8.15
C TRP A 66 -3.09 -6.59 9.66
N LYS A 67 -1.97 -7.16 10.11
CA LYS A 67 -1.62 -7.26 11.53
C LYS A 67 -0.81 -6.08 12.05
N GLU A 68 -0.28 -5.26 11.13
CA GLU A 68 0.70 -4.24 11.47
C GLU A 68 0.05 -2.91 11.83
N ASN A 69 0.70 -2.20 12.77
CA ASN A 69 0.26 -0.88 13.21
C ASN A 69 0.99 0.23 12.44
N HIS A 70 0.58 1.47 12.69
CA HIS A 70 1.16 2.65 12.03
C HIS A 70 2.67 2.81 12.30
N ALA A 71 3.16 2.41 13.48
CA ALA A 71 4.58 2.51 13.80
C ALA A 71 5.43 1.52 12.97
N THR A 72 4.96 0.27 12.82
CA THR A 72 5.61 -0.72 11.94
C THR A 72 5.62 -0.22 10.51
N PHE A 73 4.50 0.30 10.00
CA PHE A 73 4.43 0.89 8.66
C PHE A 73 5.50 1.97 8.45
N MET A 74 5.63 2.92 9.38
CA MET A 74 6.59 4.02 9.28
C MET A 74 8.05 3.53 9.37
N SER A 75 8.31 2.50 10.19
CA SER A 75 9.62 1.87 10.27
C SER A 75 10.01 1.23 8.94
N GLU A 76 9.12 0.43 8.36
CA GLU A 76 9.35 -0.22 7.08
C GLU A 76 9.53 0.77 5.93
N LEU A 77 8.70 1.82 5.87
CA LEU A 77 8.81 2.88 4.87
C LEU A 77 10.20 3.54 4.91
N LYS A 78 10.71 3.86 6.10
CA LYS A 78 12.02 4.48 6.27
C LYS A 78 13.15 3.57 5.80
N ASN A 79 13.03 2.27 6.09
CA ASN A 79 14.07 1.28 5.83
C ASN A 79 14.11 0.73 4.40
N LEU A 80 13.14 1.09 3.52
CA LEU A 80 13.16 0.62 2.12
C LEU A 80 14.49 0.92 1.43
N GLN A 81 14.97 -0.01 0.63
CA GLN A 81 16.18 0.14 -0.17
C GLN A 81 15.83 -0.08 -1.64
N ALA A 82 16.51 0.63 -2.54
CA ALA A 82 16.34 0.46 -3.96
C ALA A 82 17.28 -0.63 -4.47
N SER A 83 16.76 -1.83 -4.73
CA SER A 83 17.49 -3.00 -5.20
C SER A 83 16.58 -3.92 -6.03
N GLY A 84 17.16 -4.86 -6.77
CA GLY A 84 16.38 -5.83 -7.55
C GLY A 84 15.76 -5.24 -8.83
N LEU A 85 14.80 -6.00 -9.38
CA LEU A 85 14.20 -5.75 -10.70
C LEU A 85 12.81 -5.11 -10.59
N THR A 86 12.38 -4.50 -11.69
CA THR A 86 11.02 -3.97 -11.81
C THR A 86 10.03 -5.10 -12.08
N THR A 87 9.22 -5.46 -11.09
CA THR A 87 8.27 -6.61 -11.14
C THR A 87 6.82 -6.17 -10.92
N LEU A 88 6.40 -5.07 -11.55
CA LEU A 88 5.09 -4.44 -11.35
C LEU A 88 3.90 -5.43 -11.37
N GLY A 89 3.84 -6.33 -12.35
CA GLY A 89 2.74 -7.29 -12.47
C GLY A 89 2.59 -8.20 -11.24
N GLN A 90 3.72 -8.67 -10.70
CA GLN A 90 3.74 -9.51 -9.52
C GLN A 90 3.42 -8.71 -8.26
N ALA A 91 3.97 -7.50 -8.13
CA ALA A 91 3.72 -6.64 -6.98
C ALA A 91 2.24 -6.21 -6.90
N LEU A 92 1.61 -5.93 -8.06
CA LEU A 92 0.17 -5.69 -8.17
C LEU A 92 -0.65 -6.93 -7.79
N ARG A 93 -0.27 -8.11 -8.28
CA ARG A 93 -0.94 -9.37 -7.92
C ARG A 93 -0.91 -9.58 -6.41
N SER A 94 0.25 -9.46 -5.77
CA SER A 94 0.40 -9.57 -4.32
C SER A 94 -0.42 -8.51 -3.56
N SER A 95 -0.48 -7.29 -4.08
CA SER A 95 -1.30 -6.21 -3.49
C SER A 95 -2.79 -6.55 -3.53
N PHE A 96 -3.29 -7.06 -4.65
CA PHE A 96 -4.69 -7.47 -4.77
C PHE A 96 -5.01 -8.71 -3.93
N ASP A 97 -4.12 -9.72 -3.92
CA ASP A 97 -4.25 -10.90 -3.07
C ASP A 97 -4.35 -10.47 -1.60
N LEU A 98 -3.48 -9.57 -1.13
CA LEU A 98 -3.51 -9.02 0.22
C LEU A 98 -4.85 -8.33 0.54
N LEU A 99 -5.36 -7.47 -0.35
CA LEU A 99 -6.63 -6.77 -0.14
C LEU A 99 -7.83 -7.74 -0.13
N ASN A 100 -7.80 -8.78 -0.97
CA ASN A 100 -8.88 -9.73 -1.12
C ASN A 100 -9.04 -10.68 0.08
N LEU A 101 -7.99 -10.90 0.88
CA LEU A 101 -8.06 -11.74 2.09
C LEU A 101 -9.21 -11.34 3.02
N ASN A 102 -9.49 -10.05 3.16
CA ASN A 102 -10.59 -9.59 4.01
C ASN A 102 -11.95 -9.57 3.31
N ARG A 103 -12.00 -9.53 1.97
CA ARG A 103 -13.27 -9.54 1.22
C ARG A 103 -13.97 -10.90 1.30
N LEU A 104 -13.18 -11.98 1.30
CA LEU A 104 -13.69 -13.35 1.47
C LEU A 104 -14.27 -13.57 2.88
N ILE A 105 -13.58 -13.07 3.90
CA ILE A 105 -13.97 -13.24 5.31
C ILE A 105 -15.16 -12.34 5.70
N SER A 106 -15.24 -11.14 5.12
CA SER A 106 -16.32 -10.17 5.41
C SER A 106 -17.60 -10.39 4.60
N GLY A 107 -17.63 -11.34 3.66
CA GLY A 107 -18.82 -11.64 2.85
C GLY A 107 -19.20 -10.56 1.84
N ILE A 108 -18.24 -9.71 1.44
CA ILE A 108 -18.49 -8.62 0.47
C ILE A 108 -18.70 -9.16 -0.95
N ASP A 109 -18.05 -10.27 -1.28
CA ASP A 109 -18.18 -10.93 -2.59
C ASP A 109 -18.91 -12.28 -2.44
N ASN A 110 -20.22 -12.24 -2.19
CA ASN A 110 -21.08 -13.41 -2.25
C ASN A 110 -21.40 -13.73 -3.72
N TYR A 111 -20.66 -14.65 -4.32
CA TYR A 111 -21.01 -15.19 -5.64
C TYR A 111 -22.40 -15.86 -5.57
N GLY A 112 -23.34 -15.40 -6.41
CA GLY A 112 -24.72 -15.91 -6.48
C GLY A 112 -25.80 -15.05 -5.80
N GLN A 113 -25.43 -13.96 -5.12
CA GLN A 113 -26.37 -12.94 -4.66
C GLN A 113 -26.18 -11.64 -5.47
N VAL A 114 -27.28 -10.99 -5.86
CA VAL A 114 -27.24 -9.70 -6.58
C VAL A 114 -26.42 -8.70 -5.76
N LYS A 115 -25.47 -8.00 -6.41
CA LYS A 115 -24.66 -6.94 -5.77
C LYS A 115 -25.59 -5.97 -5.02
N LYS A 116 -25.36 -5.80 -3.71
CA LYS A 116 -26.15 -4.95 -2.80
C LYS A 116 -26.21 -3.45 -3.17
N ASN A 117 -25.50 -3.00 -4.21
CA ASN A 117 -25.41 -1.58 -4.57
C ASN A 117 -26.45 -1.12 -5.61
N LEU A 118 -27.47 -1.93 -5.93
CA LEU A 118 -28.53 -1.55 -6.89
C LEU A 118 -29.88 -1.21 -6.23
N SER A 119 -29.99 -1.21 -4.91
CA SER A 119 -31.25 -0.96 -4.20
C SER A 119 -31.43 0.47 -3.68
N GLU A 120 -30.58 1.43 -4.05
CA GLU A 120 -30.75 2.85 -3.68
C GLU A 120 -31.40 3.71 -4.79
N TYR A 121 -31.84 3.10 -5.89
CA TYR A 121 -32.55 3.78 -6.99
C TYR A 121 -33.89 3.10 -7.30
N SER A 122 -34.74 2.90 -6.31
CA SER A 122 -36.15 2.49 -6.49
C SER A 122 -37.05 3.18 -5.49
#